data_AF-A0A2M6Y5N4-F1
#
_entry.id   AF-A0A2M6Y5N4-F1
#
_cell.length_a   1.000
_cell.length_b   1.000
_cell.length_c   1.000
_cell.angle_alpha   90.00
_cell.angle_beta   90.00
_cell.angle_gamma   90.00
#
_symmetry.space_group_name_H-M   'P 1'
#
loop_
_entity.id
_entity.type
_entity.pdbx_description
1 polymer ?
#
loop_
_entity_poly.entity_id
_entity_poly.type
_entity_poly.pdbx_seq_one_letter_code
_entity_poly.pdbx_strand_id
1 'polypeptide(L)'
;MVAGKEPFVKDVNGELCFKLEPALHGRLFGGRKKTFTVTDAEGNESEAVLPPGGFAFRLFGRTLATYLNAKRKNTYGKDGVKVASYLLVYNDGKRVEVPGPVVPSPCSHHLREGRVRTITAVLA
;
A
#
# COMPACT_ATOMS: atom_id res chain seq x y z
N MET A 1 4.62 -0.62 13.18
CA MET A 1 5.12 0.29 12.13
C MET A 1 4.26 0.12 10.90
N VAL A 2 3.97 1.21 10.18
CA VAL A 2 3.03 1.18 9.06
C VAL A 2 3.62 0.46 7.85
N ALA A 3 4.80 0.86 7.36
CA ALA A 3 5.39 0.26 6.16
C ALA A 3 6.21 -1.04 6.42
N GLY A 4 6.64 -1.27 7.65
CA GLY A 4 7.59 -2.34 8.00
C GLY A 4 9.01 -1.81 8.24
N LYS A 5 9.93 -2.69 8.69
CA LYS A 5 11.32 -2.31 9.00
C LYS A 5 12.19 -2.21 7.74
N GLU A 6 11.98 -3.12 6.80
CA GLU A 6 12.81 -3.29 5.60
C GLU A 6 11.91 -3.31 4.37
N PRO A 7 11.41 -2.14 3.93
CA PRO A 7 10.48 -2.07 2.80
C PRO A 7 11.16 -2.33 1.45
N PHE A 8 12.50 -2.44 1.43
CA PHE A 8 13.26 -2.69 0.21
C PHE A 8 14.16 -3.91 0.38
N VAL A 9 14.13 -4.78 -0.63
CA VAL A 9 14.91 -6.01 -0.70
C VAL A 9 15.46 -6.16 -2.10
N LYS A 10 16.59 -6.85 -2.26
CA LYS A 10 17.09 -7.22 -3.59
C LYS A 10 16.52 -8.57 -4.00
N ASP A 11 16.15 -8.70 -5.27
CA ASP A 11 15.86 -10.02 -5.84
C ASP A 11 17.14 -10.77 -6.24
N VAL A 12 16.97 -11.94 -6.85
CA VAL A 12 18.08 -12.81 -7.30
C VAL A 12 18.96 -12.14 -8.38
N ASN A 13 18.44 -11.15 -9.10
CA ASN A 13 19.16 -10.40 -10.13
C ASN A 13 19.81 -9.13 -9.56
N GLY A 14 19.63 -8.86 -8.27
CA GLY A 14 20.12 -7.65 -7.60
C GLY A 14 19.21 -6.42 -7.76
N GLU A 15 18.04 -6.57 -8.37
CA GLU A 15 17.07 -5.50 -8.58
C GLU A 15 16.40 -5.11 -7.25
N LEU A 16 16.20 -3.81 -7.03
CA LEU A 16 15.59 -3.31 -5.80
C LEU A 16 14.06 -3.43 -5.85
N CYS A 17 13.53 -4.42 -5.14
CA CYS A 17 12.12 -4.67 -4.97
C CYS A 17 11.56 -3.96 -3.73
N PHE A 18 10.24 -3.78 -3.69
CA PHE A 18 9.53 -3.16 -2.58
C PHE A 18 8.57 -4.15 -1.93
N LYS A 19 8.47 -4.15 -0.60
CA LYS A 19 7.47 -4.94 0.14
C LYS A 19 6.94 -4.15 1.32
N LEU A 20 5.69 -4.43 1.70
CA LEU A 20 5.07 -3.89 2.89
C LEU A 20 4.92 -4.97 3.96
N GLU A 21 5.43 -4.69 5.16
CA GLU A 21 5.34 -5.59 6.32
C GLU A 21 4.73 -4.86 7.52
N PRO A 22 3.42 -4.54 7.46
CA PRO A 22 2.78 -3.78 8.53
C PRO A 22 2.80 -4.55 9.85
N ALA A 23 2.99 -3.82 10.94
CA ALA A 23 2.67 -4.27 12.29
C ALA A 23 1.60 -3.33 12.86
N LEU A 24 0.35 -3.65 12.51
CA LEU A 24 -0.86 -2.88 12.77
C LEU A 24 -1.87 -3.73 13.53
N HIS A 25 -2.49 -3.14 14.55
CA HIS A 25 -3.59 -3.76 15.28
C HIS A 25 -4.88 -3.71 14.46
N GLY A 26 -5.71 -4.75 14.53
CA GLY A 26 -6.95 -4.91 13.78
C GLY A 26 -7.94 -3.74 13.91
N ARG A 27 -7.93 -3.09 15.07
CA ARG A 27 -8.75 -1.89 15.38
C ARG A 27 -8.47 -0.69 14.47
N LEU A 28 -7.29 -0.61 13.85
CA LEU A 28 -6.93 0.50 12.94
C LEU A 28 -7.64 0.41 11.58
N PHE A 29 -8.12 -0.78 11.20
CA PHE A 29 -8.88 -0.96 9.97
C PHE A 29 -10.34 -0.53 10.20
N GLY A 30 -10.80 0.44 9.40
CA GLY A 30 -12.12 1.05 9.55
C GLY A 30 -13.26 0.05 9.33
N GLY A 31 -14.33 0.14 10.12
CA GLY A 31 -15.51 -0.73 9.96
C GLY A 31 -16.51 -0.27 8.90
N ARG A 32 -16.34 0.93 8.34
CA ARG A 32 -17.27 1.58 7.41
C ARG A 32 -16.48 2.31 6.33
N LYS A 33 -17.13 2.56 5.18
CA LYS A 33 -16.59 3.44 4.14
C LYS A 33 -16.35 4.83 4.73
N LYS A 34 -15.20 5.43 4.43
CA LYS A 34 -14.86 6.80 4.80
C LYS A 34 -14.38 7.56 3.57
N THR A 35 -14.80 8.80 3.45
CA THR A 35 -14.32 9.74 2.43
C THR A 35 -13.45 10.78 3.11
N PHE A 36 -12.34 11.18 2.49
CA PHE A 36 -11.43 12.18 3.03
C PHE A 36 -10.67 12.89 1.89
N THR A 37 -10.28 14.14 2.15
CA THR A 37 -9.47 14.94 1.23
C THR A 37 -8.01 14.51 1.30
N VAL A 38 -7.37 14.45 0.14
CA VAL A 38 -5.96 14.11 -0.05
C VAL A 38 -5.31 15.23 -0.84
N THR A 39 -4.33 15.90 -0.22
CA THR A 39 -3.51 16.92 -0.88
C THR A 39 -2.29 16.26 -1.50
N ASP A 40 -2.05 16.45 -2.80
CA ASP A 40 -0.85 15.96 -3.49
C ASP A 40 0.40 16.82 -3.17
N ALA A 41 1.53 16.54 -3.85
CA ALA A 41 2.78 17.24 -3.60
C ALA A 41 2.77 18.68 -4.15
N GLU A 42 1.91 18.95 -5.12
CA GLU A 42 1.70 20.23 -5.77
C GLU A 42 0.67 21.10 -5.03
N GLY A 43 0.03 20.55 -3.99
CA GLY A 43 -0.98 21.24 -3.19
C GLY A 43 -2.41 21.08 -3.70
N ASN A 44 -2.64 20.29 -4.75
CA ASN A 44 -3.98 20.04 -5.25
C ASN A 44 -4.71 19.08 -4.32
N GLU A 45 -5.98 19.38 -4.08
CA GLU A 45 -6.86 18.54 -3.30
C GLU A 45 -7.67 17.60 -4.20
N SER A 46 -7.79 16.35 -3.78
CA SER A 46 -8.70 15.38 -4.39
C SER A 46 -9.38 14.54 -3.32
N GLU A 47 -10.56 14.03 -3.64
CA GLU A 47 -11.32 13.16 -2.75
C GLU A 47 -10.85 11.71 -2.88
N ALA A 48 -10.55 11.06 -1.75
CA ALA A 48 -10.27 9.63 -1.67
C ALA A 48 -11.33 8.88 -0.87
N VAL A 49 -11.61 7.66 -1.32
CA VAL A 49 -12.53 6.74 -0.66
C VAL A 49 -11.76 5.59 -0.02
N LEU A 50 -11.89 5.44 1.29
CA LEU A 50 -11.42 4.29 2.05
C LEU A 50 -12.57 3.29 2.23
N PRO A 51 -12.48 2.06 1.70
CA PRO A 51 -13.49 1.04 1.94
C PRO A 51 -13.44 0.50 3.38
N PRO A 52 -14.48 -0.23 3.84
CA PRO A 52 -14.40 -1.03 5.06
C PRO A 52 -13.18 -1.97 5.03
N GLY A 53 -12.53 -2.15 6.17
CA GLY A 53 -11.26 -2.87 6.28
C GLY A 53 -10.04 -2.08 5.81
N GLY A 54 -10.23 -0.83 5.35
CA GLY A 54 -9.16 0.03 4.87
C GLY A 54 -8.36 0.70 5.98
N PHE A 55 -7.06 0.85 5.75
CA PHE A 55 -6.16 1.76 6.46
C PHE A 55 -5.29 2.48 5.43
N ALA A 56 -5.36 3.82 5.36
CA ALA A 56 -4.62 4.62 4.39
C ALA A 56 -3.54 5.46 5.04
N PHE A 57 -2.43 5.66 4.31
CA PHE A 57 -1.31 6.50 4.72
C PHE A 57 -0.56 7.04 3.50
N ARG A 58 0.24 8.09 3.71
CA ARG A 58 1.12 8.62 2.66
C ARG A 58 2.41 7.80 2.59
N LEU A 59 2.74 7.29 1.42
CA LEU A 59 3.98 6.58 1.13
C LEU A 59 4.90 7.44 0.27
N PHE A 60 6.17 7.56 0.67
CA PHE A 60 7.20 8.38 0.00
C PHE A 60 6.76 9.83 -0.30
N GLY A 61 5.91 10.40 0.56
CA GLY A 61 5.40 11.77 0.43
C GLY A 61 4.40 12.00 -0.71
N ARG A 62 4.24 11.05 -1.65
CA ARG A 62 3.43 11.25 -2.88
C ARG A 62 2.30 10.23 -3.02
N THR A 63 2.61 8.94 -2.96
CA THR A 63 1.64 7.87 -3.22
C THR A 63 0.67 7.70 -2.05
N LEU A 64 -0.63 7.62 -2.33
CA LEU A 64 -1.61 7.19 -1.33
C LEU A 64 -1.59 5.66 -1.23
N ALA A 65 -1.07 5.13 -0.13
CA ALA A 65 -1.03 3.70 0.15
C ALA A 65 -2.23 3.29 1.00
N THR A 66 -2.87 2.18 0.63
CA THR A 66 -4.00 1.60 1.37
C THR A 66 -3.73 0.14 1.68
N TYR A 67 -3.84 -0.25 2.94
CA TYR A 67 -4.02 -1.65 3.31
C TYR A 67 -5.50 -2.00 3.29
N LEU A 68 -5.85 -3.12 2.64
CA LEU A 68 -7.20 -3.67 2.67
C LEU A 68 -7.21 -4.98 3.46
N ASN A 69 -7.80 -4.96 4.65
CA ASN A 69 -7.94 -6.10 5.54
C ASN A 69 -9.42 -6.28 5.89
N ALA A 70 -10.14 -7.00 5.03
CA ALA A 70 -11.58 -7.23 5.20
C ALA A 70 -11.93 -7.88 6.55
N LYS A 71 -11.04 -8.74 7.05
CA LYS A 71 -11.22 -9.45 8.33
C LYS A 71 -10.82 -8.61 9.55
N ARG A 72 -10.22 -7.43 9.34
CA ARG A 72 -9.73 -6.51 10.38
C ARG A 72 -8.86 -7.22 11.44
N LYS A 73 -8.09 -8.23 11.02
CA LYS A 73 -7.17 -8.97 11.89
C LYS A 73 -5.91 -8.15 12.17
N ASN A 74 -5.18 -8.49 13.22
CA ASN A 74 -3.82 -7.99 13.40
C ASN A 74 -2.95 -8.42 12.20
N THR A 75 -1.92 -7.64 11.86
CA THR A 75 -0.95 -8.00 10.80
C THR A 75 0.32 -8.65 11.35
N TYR A 76 0.33 -8.91 12.65
CA TYR A 76 1.44 -9.47 13.41
C TYR A 76 0.94 -10.62 14.31
N GLY A 77 1.89 -11.34 14.91
CA GLY A 77 1.59 -12.54 15.70
C GLY A 77 1.30 -13.76 14.83
N LYS A 78 1.03 -14.89 15.50
CA LYS A 78 0.84 -16.20 14.84
C LYS A 78 -0.28 -16.19 13.80
N ASP A 79 -1.36 -15.46 14.07
CA ASP A 79 -2.54 -15.36 13.19
C ASP A 79 -2.60 -14.05 12.41
N GLY A 80 -1.45 -13.36 12.30
CA GLY A 80 -1.35 -12.06 11.67
C GLY A 80 -1.45 -12.15 10.14
N VAL A 81 -2.39 -11.43 9.54
CA VAL A 81 -2.56 -11.39 8.08
C VAL A 81 -1.37 -10.72 7.39
N LYS A 82 -1.05 -11.18 6.18
CA LYS A 82 0.11 -10.71 5.39
C LYS A 82 -0.33 -10.15 4.05
N VAL A 83 0.56 -9.42 3.39
CA VAL A 83 0.27 -8.91 2.05
C VAL A 83 0.22 -10.07 1.07
N ALA A 84 -0.90 -10.23 0.39
CA ALA A 84 -1.15 -11.27 -0.60
C ALA A 84 -0.95 -10.75 -2.04
N SER A 85 -1.23 -9.47 -2.27
CA SER A 85 -1.08 -8.82 -3.56
C SER A 85 -1.11 -7.30 -3.45
N TYR A 86 -0.77 -6.64 -4.55
CA TYR A 86 -0.91 -5.20 -4.72
C TYR A 86 -1.70 -4.85 -5.96
N LEU A 87 -2.42 -3.73 -5.90
CA LEU A 87 -2.96 -3.02 -7.04
C LEU A 87 -2.31 -1.64 -7.09
N LEU A 88 -1.58 -1.36 -8.17
CA LEU A 88 -0.96 -0.06 -8.42
C LEU A 88 -1.80 0.70 -9.45
N VAL A 89 -2.06 1.97 -9.18
CA VAL A 89 -2.67 2.90 -10.14
C VAL A 89 -1.69 4.04 -10.39
N TYR A 90 -1.27 4.18 -11.64
CA TYR A 90 -0.32 5.19 -12.09
C TYR A 90 -1.00 6.56 -12.31
N ASN A 91 -0.19 7.60 -12.45
CA ASN A 91 -0.67 8.98 -12.68
C ASN A 91 -1.45 9.11 -14.00
N ASP A 92 -1.11 8.31 -15.01
CA ASP A 92 -1.82 8.21 -16.30
C ASP A 92 -3.11 7.37 -16.23
N GLY A 93 -3.45 6.83 -15.06
CA GLY A 93 -4.61 5.96 -14.86
C GLY A 93 -4.37 4.48 -15.15
N LYS A 94 -3.20 4.08 -15.66
CA LYS A 94 -2.84 2.68 -15.88
C LYS A 94 -2.91 1.90 -14.57
N ARG A 95 -3.46 0.69 -14.63
CA ARG A 95 -3.58 -0.23 -13.50
C ARG A 95 -2.66 -1.44 -13.69
N VAL A 96 -1.98 -1.83 -12.63
CA VAL A 96 -1.12 -3.03 -12.61
C VAL A 96 -1.40 -3.80 -11.34
N GLU A 97 -1.80 -5.06 -11.49
CA GLU A 97 -1.88 -6.01 -10.38
C GLU A 97 -0.54 -6.72 -10.23
N VAL A 98 -0.10 -6.86 -8.99
CA VAL A 98 1.11 -7.59 -8.63
C VAL A 98 0.73 -8.70 -7.66
N PRO A 99 0.79 -9.97 -8.08
CA PRO A 99 0.56 -11.09 -7.18
C PRO A 99 1.73 -11.24 -6.20
N GLY A 100 1.42 -11.65 -4.97
CA GLY A 100 2.42 -11.93 -3.94
C GLY A 100 2.81 -10.72 -3.08
N PRO A 101 3.70 -10.95 -2.10
CA PRO A 101 4.03 -9.97 -1.07
C PRO A 101 5.07 -8.92 -1.52
N VAL A 102 5.64 -9.05 -2.72
CA VAL A 102 6.73 -8.21 -3.22
C VAL A 102 6.29 -7.52 -4.51
N VAL A 103 6.51 -6.21 -4.58
CA VAL A 103 6.43 -5.41 -5.80
C VAL A 103 7.80 -5.44 -6.49
N PRO A 104 7.93 -6.10 -7.65
CA PRO A 104 9.22 -6.21 -8.34
C PRO A 104 9.54 -4.95 -9.15
N SER A 105 10.78 -4.85 -9.61
CA SER A 105 11.16 -3.96 -10.71
C SER A 105 10.37 -4.34 -11.98
N PRO A 106 9.91 -3.39 -12.82
CA PRO A 106 10.11 -1.94 -12.72
C PRO A 106 9.08 -1.22 -11.82
N CYS A 107 8.05 -1.91 -11.31
CA CYS A 107 6.99 -1.28 -10.51
C CYS A 107 7.52 -0.66 -9.20
N SER A 108 8.46 -1.32 -8.52
CA SER A 108 9.11 -0.80 -7.31
C SER A 108 9.92 0.47 -7.58
N HIS A 109 10.49 0.60 -8.78
CA HIS A 109 11.21 1.78 -9.20
C HIS A 109 10.24 2.95 -9.46
N HIS A 110 9.19 2.71 -10.24
CA HIS A 110 8.16 3.71 -10.52
C HIS A 110 7.47 4.24 -9.25
N LEU A 111 7.29 3.39 -8.24
CA LEU A 111 6.75 3.76 -6.95
C LEU A 111 7.64 4.80 -6.24
N ARG A 112 8.96 4.58 -6.24
CA ARG A 112 9.94 5.50 -5.64
C ARG A 112 10.07 6.81 -6.41
N GLU A 113 9.85 6.79 -7.72
CA GLU A 113 9.85 7.99 -8.57
C GLU A 113 8.56 8.83 -8.43
N GLY A 114 7.53 8.30 -7.76
CA GLY A 114 6.24 8.98 -7.62
C GLY A 114 5.36 8.91 -8.87
N ARG A 115 5.63 7.96 -9.78
CA ARG A 115 4.80 7.68 -10.96
C ARG A 115 3.52 6.91 -10.63
N VAL A 116 3.50 6.30 -9.45
CA VAL A 116 2.35 5.57 -8.89
C VAL A 116 1.55 6.52 -8.00
N ARG A 117 0.30 6.79 -8.38
CA ARG A 117 -0.64 7.65 -7.65
C ARG A 117 -1.16 6.97 -6.40
N THR A 118 -1.61 5.73 -6.54
CA THR A 118 -2.12 4.92 -5.44
C THR A 118 -1.57 3.51 -5.48
N ILE A 119 -1.39 2.92 -4.30
CA ILE A 119 -1.06 1.51 -4.13
C ILE A 119 -1.97 0.90 -3.07
N THR A 120 -2.68 -0.18 -3.42
CA THR A 120 -3.50 -0.94 -2.48
C THR A 120 -2.85 -2.28 -2.23
N ALA A 121 -2.48 -2.56 -0.98
CA ALA A 121 -1.98 -3.85 -0.54
C ALA A 121 -3.11 -4.66 0.10
N VAL A 122 -3.44 -5.80 -0.50
CA VAL A 122 -4.48 -6.70 0.00
C VAL A 122 -3.89 -7.61 1.07
N LEU A 123 -4.53 -7.66 2.24
CA LEU A 123 -4.11 -8.46 3.39
C LEU A 123 -5.00 -9.71 3.54
N ALA A 124 -4.37 -10.88 3.62
CA ALA A 124 -5.04 -12.18 3.76
C ALA A 124 -4.43 -13.05 4.88
#